data_AF-A0A7W4K9R1-F1
#
_entry.id   AF-A0A7W4K9R1-F1
#
_cell.length_a   1.000
_cell.length_b   1.000
_cell.length_c   1.000
_cell.angle_alpha   90.00
_cell.angle_beta   90.00
_cell.angle_gamma   90.00
#
_symmetry.space_group_name_H-M   'P 1'
#
loop_
_entity.id
_entity.type
_entity.pdbx_description
1 polymer ?
#
loop_
_entity_poly.entity_id
_entity_poly.type
_entity_poly.pdbx_seq_one_letter_code
_entity_poly.pdbx_strand_id
1 'polypeptide(L)'
;MAPALVAMSLCLCGFARTPDEIQPVESGEHAEGVEEPGQPVIITSDSRAFCDRLITVIDAYGPPPREVRDLRVQGAHLCAEGKIRSGIVHLRRALVVLKEDTHS
;
A
#
# COMPACT_ATOMS: atom_id res chain seq x y z
N MET A 1 3.53 62.05 -9.59
CA MET A 1 4.47 61.14 -10.27
C MET A 1 5.03 60.17 -9.23
N ALA A 2 4.50 58.96 -9.14
CA ALA A 2 5.06 57.87 -8.34
C ALA A 2 4.59 56.54 -8.97
N PRO A 3 5.48 55.62 -9.38
CA PRO A 3 5.05 54.28 -9.74
C PRO A 3 5.11 53.37 -8.52
N ALA A 4 3.97 52.71 -8.29
CA ALA A 4 3.75 51.72 -7.27
C ALA A 4 4.59 50.46 -7.52
N LEU A 5 5.06 49.88 -6.41
CA LEU A 5 5.71 48.58 -6.34
C LEU A 5 4.75 47.49 -6.83
N VAL A 6 5.14 46.76 -7.89
CA VAL A 6 4.46 45.54 -8.31
C VAL A 6 4.92 44.40 -7.39
N ALA A 7 4.14 44.14 -6.34
CA ALA A 7 4.24 42.90 -5.59
C ALA A 7 3.59 41.78 -6.43
N MET A 8 4.43 40.94 -7.05
CA MET A 8 3.98 39.74 -7.75
C MET A 8 3.44 38.73 -6.73
N SER A 9 2.12 38.77 -6.57
CA SER A 9 1.31 37.86 -5.77
C SER A 9 1.40 36.44 -6.33
N LEU A 10 2.12 35.55 -5.64
CA LEU A 10 2.06 34.11 -5.85
C LEU A 10 0.71 33.61 -5.32
N CYS A 11 -0.26 33.47 -6.21
CA CYS A 11 -1.53 32.81 -5.93
C CYS A 11 -1.32 31.30 -5.68
N LEU A 12 -0.94 30.93 -4.45
CA LEU A 12 -1.16 29.59 -3.91
C LEU A 12 -2.63 29.49 -3.47
N CYS A 13 -3.53 29.41 -4.44
CA CYS A 13 -4.93 29.10 -4.18
C CYS A 13 -5.07 27.59 -4.00
N GLY A 14 -5.47 27.13 -2.81
CA GLY A 14 -5.87 25.73 -2.63
C GLY A 14 -6.04 25.16 -1.22
N PHE A 15 -6.05 25.95 -0.15
CA PHE A 15 -6.49 25.47 1.17
C PHE A 15 -7.95 25.89 1.41
N ALA A 16 -8.89 25.02 1.05
CA ALA A 16 -10.28 25.12 1.50
C ALA A 16 -10.53 24.00 2.51
N ARG A 17 -10.43 24.36 3.79
CA ARG A 17 -10.85 23.56 4.94
C ARG A 17 -12.33 23.83 5.16
N THR A 18 -13.21 22.86 4.93
CA THR A 18 -14.58 22.90 5.46
C THR A 18 -14.62 22.20 6.81
N PRO A 19 -15.17 22.83 7.87
CA PRO A 19 -15.59 22.15 9.08
C PRO A 19 -17.02 21.61 8.88
N ASP A 20 -17.32 20.52 9.57
CA ASP A 20 -18.68 19.99 9.80
C ASP A 20 -19.32 19.19 8.65
N GLU A 21 -18.91 17.93 8.54
CA GLU A 21 -19.88 16.84 8.43
C GLU A 21 -19.24 15.58 9.04
N ILE A 22 -19.71 15.20 10.24
CA ILE A 22 -19.45 13.87 10.81
C ILE A 22 -20.21 12.88 9.93
N GLN A 23 -19.63 12.52 8.79
CA GLN A 23 -19.95 11.24 8.19
C GLN A 23 -19.19 10.20 9.03
N PRO A 24 -19.86 9.19 9.61
CA PRO A 24 -19.17 7.95 9.87
C PRO A 24 -18.71 7.51 8.48
N VAL A 25 -17.44 7.74 8.16
CA VAL A 25 -16.75 6.92 7.18
C VAL A 25 -16.94 5.52 7.71
N GLU A 26 -17.97 4.85 7.17
CA GLU A 26 -18.06 3.40 7.20
C GLU A 26 -16.67 2.94 6.87
N SER A 27 -16.05 2.39 7.91
CA SER A 27 -14.80 1.67 7.83
C SER A 27 -15.08 0.66 6.74
N GLY A 28 -14.61 0.98 5.53
CA GLY A 28 -14.97 0.25 4.33
C GLY A 28 -14.82 -1.20 4.67
N GLU A 29 -15.95 -1.89 4.62
CA GLU A 29 -16.07 -3.29 4.96
C GLU A 29 -14.80 -3.96 4.46
N HIS A 30 -14.03 -4.48 5.42
CA HIS A 30 -13.08 -5.53 5.16
C HIS A 30 -13.90 -6.59 4.44
N ALA A 31 -13.94 -6.49 3.12
CA ALA A 31 -14.43 -7.50 2.24
C ALA A 31 -13.45 -8.65 2.43
N GLU A 32 -13.68 -9.43 3.49
CA GLU A 32 -13.49 -10.85 3.49
C GLU A 32 -14.31 -11.36 2.29
N GLY A 33 -13.70 -11.23 1.12
CA GLY A 33 -14.15 -11.88 -0.08
C GLY A 33 -14.06 -13.37 0.21
N VAL A 34 -15.18 -13.93 0.64
CA VAL A 34 -15.47 -15.34 0.45
C VAL A 34 -15.39 -15.52 -1.06
N GLU A 35 -14.31 -16.14 -1.53
CA GLU A 35 -14.17 -16.52 -2.93
C GLU A 35 -15.33 -17.46 -3.27
N GLU A 36 -16.36 -16.90 -3.89
CA GLU A 36 -17.49 -17.65 -4.43
C GLU A 36 -17.02 -18.27 -5.75
N PRO A 37 -17.05 -19.61 -5.89
CA PRO A 37 -16.48 -20.30 -7.04
C PRO A 37 -17.26 -19.95 -8.30
N GLY A 38 -16.73 -19.01 -9.09
CA GLY A 38 -17.34 -18.55 -10.34
C GLY A 38 -17.28 -17.04 -10.57
N GLN A 39 -16.94 -16.26 -9.54
CA GLN A 39 -16.82 -14.81 -9.67
C GLN A 39 -15.38 -14.38 -10.04
N PRO A 40 -15.20 -13.43 -10.98
CA PRO A 40 -13.88 -12.94 -11.33
C PRO A 40 -13.27 -12.18 -10.15
N VAL A 41 -12.14 -12.69 -9.63
CA VAL A 41 -11.41 -12.08 -8.52
C VAL A 41 -10.80 -10.75 -8.98
N ILE A 42 -11.29 -9.63 -8.41
CA ILE A 42 -10.72 -8.31 -8.68
C ILE A 42 -9.43 -8.15 -7.86
N ILE A 43 -8.29 -8.33 -8.53
CA ILE A 43 -6.97 -8.14 -7.93
C ILE A 43 -6.59 -6.65 -7.98
N THR A 44 -6.98 -5.89 -6.97
CA THR A 44 -6.42 -4.55 -6.73
C THR A 44 -5.12 -4.65 -5.92
N SER A 45 -4.32 -3.59 -5.92
CA SER A 45 -3.12 -3.49 -5.07
C SER A 45 -3.41 -3.52 -3.57
N ASP A 46 -4.68 -3.60 -3.16
CA ASP A 46 -5.14 -3.63 -1.78
C ASP A 46 -5.95 -4.91 -1.48
N SER A 47 -5.88 -5.92 -2.36
CA SER A 47 -6.61 -7.18 -2.24
C SER A 47 -5.78 -8.29 -1.57
N ARG A 48 -6.46 -9.23 -0.91
CA ARG A 48 -5.82 -10.41 -0.30
C ARG A 48 -5.08 -11.27 -1.35
N ALA A 49 -5.74 -11.51 -2.49
CA ALA A 49 -5.16 -12.25 -3.61
C ALA A 49 -3.83 -11.64 -4.10
N PHE A 50 -3.71 -10.31 -4.13
CA PHE A 50 -2.44 -9.66 -4.47
C PHE A 50 -1.36 -9.93 -3.41
N CYS A 51 -1.73 -9.93 -2.13
CA CYS A 51 -0.82 -10.23 -1.04
C CYS A 51 -0.29 -11.68 -1.10
N ASP A 52 -1.17 -12.65 -1.35
CA ASP A 52 -0.79 -14.07 -1.48
C ASP A 52 0.13 -14.29 -2.68
N ARG A 53 -0.11 -13.56 -3.77
CA ARG A 53 0.76 -13.57 -4.95
C ARG A 53 2.16 -13.05 -4.62
N LEU A 54 2.28 -11.98 -3.84
CA LEU A 54 3.59 -11.47 -3.42
C LEU A 54 4.35 -12.46 -2.54
N ILE A 55 3.68 -13.11 -1.59
CA ILE A 55 4.28 -14.15 -0.72
C ILE A 55 4.84 -15.28 -1.59
N THR A 56 4.03 -15.78 -2.52
CA THR A 56 4.42 -16.87 -3.44
C THR A 56 5.65 -16.48 -4.26
N VAL A 57 5.69 -15.24 -4.77
CA VAL A 57 6.84 -14.74 -5.53
C VAL A 57 8.10 -14.70 -4.67
N ILE A 58 8.01 -14.19 -3.43
CA ILE A 58 9.16 -14.14 -2.51
C ILE A 58 9.67 -15.54 -2.19
N ASP A 59 8.77 -16.49 -1.90
CA ASP A 59 9.13 -17.87 -1.57
C ASP A 59 9.82 -18.61 -2.72
N ALA A 60 9.57 -18.20 -3.97
CA ALA A 60 10.19 -18.80 -5.15
C ALA A 60 11.68 -18.44 -5.34
N TYR A 61 12.20 -17.40 -4.66
CA TYR A 61 13.60 -16.99 -4.77
C TYR A 61 14.59 -17.93 -4.07
N GLY A 62 14.11 -18.99 -3.39
CA GLY A 62 14.95 -19.91 -2.64
C GLY A 62 15.23 -19.41 -1.21
N PRO A 63 16.23 -19.96 -0.49
CA PRO A 63 16.47 -19.64 0.91
C PRO A 63 16.82 -18.16 1.07
N PRO A 64 15.91 -17.34 1.64
CA PRO A 64 16.11 -15.91 1.65
C PRO A 64 17.06 -15.47 2.78
N PRO A 65 17.72 -14.32 2.63
CA PRO A 65 18.40 -13.66 3.74
C PRO A 65 17.46 -13.47 4.94
N ARG A 66 18.03 -13.36 6.14
CA ARG A 66 17.26 -13.19 7.38
C ARG A 66 16.27 -12.01 7.29
N GLU A 67 16.72 -10.87 6.78
CA GLU A 67 15.87 -9.67 6.64
C GLU A 67 14.65 -9.93 5.74
N VAL A 68 14.86 -10.54 4.58
CA VAL A 68 13.79 -10.90 3.64
C VAL A 68 12.82 -11.88 4.29
N ARG A 69 13.32 -12.89 5.00
CA ARG A 69 12.48 -13.85 5.74
C ARG A 69 11.60 -13.15 6.78
N ASP A 70 12.19 -12.25 7.57
CA ASP A 70 11.48 -11.57 8.64
C ASP A 70 10.42 -10.60 8.06
N LEU A 71 10.73 -9.90 6.96
CA LEU A 71 9.76 -9.08 6.22
C LEU A 71 8.62 -9.92 5.62
N ARG A 72 8.94 -11.09 5.05
CA ARG A 72 7.96 -12.04 4.50
C ARG A 72 6.99 -12.53 5.57
N VAL A 73 7.51 -12.96 6.73
CA VAL A 73 6.68 -13.43 7.84
C VAL A 73 5.77 -12.33 8.37
N GLN A 74 6.31 -11.12 8.61
CA GLN A 74 5.53 -9.98 9.08
C GLN A 74 4.45 -9.56 8.06
N GLY A 75 4.81 -9.47 6.79
CA GLY A 75 3.88 -9.12 5.72
C GLY A 75 2.73 -10.13 5.58
N ALA A 76 3.04 -11.42 5.64
CA ALA A 76 2.05 -12.48 5.61
C ALA A 76 1.10 -12.43 6.82
N HIS A 77 1.63 -12.19 8.02
CA HIS A 77 0.82 -12.04 9.22
C HIS A 77 -0.14 -10.85 9.12
N LEU A 78 0.34 -9.68 8.68
CA LEU A 78 -0.50 -8.50 8.49
C LEU A 78 -1.61 -8.74 7.47
N CYS A 79 -1.33 -9.44 6.37
CA CYS A 79 -2.36 -9.82 5.41
C CYS A 79 -3.35 -10.86 5.95
N ALA A 80 -2.91 -11.76 6.83
CA ALA A 80 -3.79 -12.69 7.53
C ALA A 80 -4.77 -11.95 8.46
N GLU A 81 -4.32 -10.87 9.13
CA GLU A 81 -5.13 -10.00 9.98
C GLU A 81 -6.02 -8.99 9.22
N GLY A 82 -6.05 -9.05 7.88
CA GLY A 82 -6.79 -8.09 7.06
C GLY A 82 -6.08 -6.72 6.91
N LYS A 83 -4.90 -6.50 7.49
CA LYS A 83 -4.11 -5.28 7.31
C LYS A 83 -3.36 -5.32 5.97
N ILE A 84 -4.10 -5.40 4.86
CA ILE A 84 -3.56 -5.71 3.53
C ILE A 84 -2.51 -4.68 3.08
N ARG A 85 -2.82 -3.38 3.21
CA ARG A 85 -1.92 -2.32 2.76
C ARG A 85 -0.57 -2.33 3.50
N SER A 86 -0.57 -2.55 4.81
CA SER A 86 0.68 -2.63 5.58
C SER A 86 1.44 -3.93 5.28
N GLY A 87 0.74 -5.05 5.10
CA GLY A 87 1.34 -6.32 4.69
C GLY A 87 2.05 -6.21 3.34
N ILE A 88 1.40 -5.62 2.34
CA ILE A 88 1.97 -5.40 1.01
C ILE A 88 3.21 -4.51 1.04
N VAL A 89 3.25 -3.48 1.89
CA VAL A 89 4.44 -2.63 2.04
C VAL A 89 5.65 -3.46 2.54
N HIS A 90 5.44 -4.35 3.51
CA HIS A 90 6.50 -5.23 4.00
C HIS A 90 6.97 -6.21 2.93
N LEU A 91 6.04 -6.80 2.18
CA LEU A 91 6.37 -7.75 1.11
C LEU A 91 7.08 -7.07 -0.07
N ARG A 92 6.67 -5.86 -0.46
CA ARG A 92 7.38 -5.08 -1.48
C ARG A 92 8.79 -4.74 -1.06
N ARG A 93 9.00 -4.41 0.22
CA ARG A 93 10.35 -4.17 0.75
C ARG A 93 11.20 -5.45 0.69
N ALA A 94 10.63 -6.61 1.00
CA ALA A 94 11.33 -7.89 0.87
C ALA A 94 11.83 -8.14 -0.58
N LEU A 95 11.00 -7.81 -1.58
CA LEU A 95 11.38 -7.92 -2.99
C LEU A 95 12.50 -6.95 -3.40
N VAL A 96 12.53 -5.74 -2.83
CA VAL A 96 13.61 -4.78 -3.10
C VAL A 96 14.94 -5.32 -2.58
N VAL A 97 14.96 -5.82 -1.34
CA VAL A 97 16.16 -6.42 -0.74
C VAL A 97 16.64 -7.63 -1.57
N LEU A 98 15.73 -8.53 -1.95
CA LEU A 98 16.06 -9.66 -2.83
C LEU A 98 16.67 -9.23 -4.16
N LYS A 99 16.14 -8.16 -4.75
CA LYS A 99 16.65 -7.63 -6.03
C LYS A 99 18.06 -7.08 -5.87
N GLU A 100 18.35 -6.38 -4.77
CA GLU A 100 19.69 -5.86 -4.48
C GLU A 100 20.70 -7.00 -4.25
N ASP A 101 20.29 -8.06 -3.55
CA ASP A 101 21.14 -9.23 -3.29
C ASP A 101 21.41 -10.06 -4.56
N THR A 102 20.46 -10.13 -5.50
CA THR A 102 20.64 -10.91 -6.75
C THR A 102 21.52 -10.20 -7.78
N HIS A 103 21.73 -8.89 -7.63
CA HIS A 103 22.54 -8.07 -8.55
C HIS A 103 23.94 -7.72 -8.00
N SER A 104 24.31 -8.23 -6.82
CA SER A 104 25.63 -8.08 -6.22
C SER A 104 26.54 -9.27 -6.53
#